data_AF-A0A1I6UJI6-F1
#
_entry.id   AF-A0A1I6UJI6-F1
#
_cell.length_a   1.000
_cell.length_b   1.000
_cell.length_c   1.000
_cell.angle_alpha   90.00
_cell.angle_beta   90.00
_cell.angle_gamma   90.00
#
_symmetry.space_group_name_H-M   'P 1'
#
loop_
_entity.id
_entity.type
_entity.pdbx_description
1 polymer ?
#
loop_
_entity_poly.entity_id
_entity_poly.type
_entity_poly.pdbx_seq_one_letter_code
_entity_poly.pdbx_strand_id
1 'polypeptide(L)' 'MSAVVAVRFAAGVVAESRRQTHLAARPEGPFPAAWRTLCGLQIPSYVAEVSEQPAGMPCVRCMSRLPGPSDPELER' A
#
# COMPACT_ATOMS: atom_id res chain seq x y z
N MET A 1 -15.96 -4.53 1.29
CA MET A 1 -14.51 -4.39 1.56
C MET A 1 -13.97 -3.40 0.55
N SER A 2 -13.44 -2.25 0.99
CA SER A 2 -12.79 -1.33 0.06
C SER A 2 -11.52 -1.98 -0.49
N ALA A 3 -11.36 -2.03 -1.81
CA ALA A 3 -10.17 -2.59 -2.44
C ALA A 3 -8.92 -1.82 -1.97
N VAL A 4 -7.80 -2.53 -1.79
CA VAL A 4 -6.50 -1.93 -1.47
C VAL A 4 -5.63 -1.88 -2.72
N VAL A 5 -4.74 -0.88 -2.79
CA VAL A 5 -3.72 -0.75 -3.85
C VAL A 5 -2.34 -0.69 -3.23
N ALA A 6 -1.34 -1.18 -3.96
CA ALA A 6 0.06 -1.03 -3.62
C ALA A 6 0.57 0.34 -4.07
N VAL A 7 1.27 1.04 -3.17
CA VAL A 7 1.85 2.38 -3.41
C VAL A 7 3.28 2.42 -2.91
N ARG A 8 4.21 2.90 -3.73
CA ARG A 8 5.61 3.14 -3.35
C ARG A 8 6.13 4.43 -3.96
N PHE A 9 7.24 4.93 -3.46
CA PHE A 9 7.96 6.01 -4.12
C PHE A 9 8.50 5.55 -5.49
N ALA A 10 8.35 6.40 -6.49
CA ALA A 10 8.91 6.20 -7.82
C ALA A 10 10.44 6.04 -7.80
N ALA A 11 10.98 5.37 -8.81
CA ALA A 11 12.42 5.18 -8.94
C ALA A 11 13.16 6.52 -8.96
N GLY A 12 14.27 6.60 -8.21
CA GLY A 12 15.07 7.83 -8.10
C GLY A 12 14.52 8.91 -7.16
N VAL A 13 13.31 8.76 -6.59
CA VAL A 13 12.76 9.74 -5.63
C VAL A 13 13.37 9.56 -4.24
N VAL A 14 13.58 8.32 -3.82
CA VAL A 14 14.24 7.97 -2.56
C VAL A 14 15.20 6.80 -2.81
N ALA A 15 16.14 6.59 -1.88
CA ALA A 15 17.02 5.41 -1.92
C ALA A 15 16.19 4.11 -1.94
N GLU A 16 16.67 3.08 -2.64
CA GLU A 16 15.97 1.80 -2.77
C GLU A 16 15.60 1.16 -1.41
N SER A 17 16.45 1.33 -0.39
CA SER A 17 16.17 0.87 0.99
C SER A 17 14.92 1.51 1.61
N ARG A 18 14.47 2.64 1.07
CA ARG A 18 13.26 3.37 1.48
C ARG A 18 12.10 3.23 0.48
N ARG A 19 12.29 2.50 -0.63
CA ARG A 19 11.22 2.21 -1.61
C ARG A 19 10.45 0.94 -1.25
N GLN A 20 10.01 0.85 0.01
CA GLN A 20 9.08 -0.18 0.42
C GLN A 20 7.73 0.02 -0.25
N THR A 21 7.02 -1.08 -0.51
CA THR A 21 5.66 -1.05 -1.00
C THR A 21 4.68 -1.00 0.16
N HIS A 22 3.91 0.07 0.19
CA HIS A 22 2.87 0.32 1.16
C HIS A 22 1.50 -0.02 0.57
N LEU A 23 0.50 -0.15 1.43
CA LEU A 23 -0.88 -0.35 1.01
C LEU A 23 -1.68 0.91 1.32
N ALA A 24 -2.59 1.28 0.44
CA ALA A 24 -3.54 2.36 0.64
C ALA A 24 -4.94 1.90 0.22
N ALA A 25 -5.98 2.53 0.77
CA ALA A 25 -7.34 2.32 0.28
C ALA A 25 -7.45 2.85 -1.16
N ARG A 26 -8.09 2.09 -2.05
CA ARG A 26 -8.42 2.56 -3.39
C ARG A 26 -9.41 3.73 -3.26
N PRO A 27 -9.14 4.89 -3.87
CA PRO A 27 -10.09 5.99 -3.86
C PRO A 27 -11.35 5.60 -4.65
N GLU A 28 -12.51 5.98 -4.12
CA GLU A 28 -13.81 5.80 -4.80
C GLU A 28 -14.09 6.93 -5.82
N GLY A 29 -13.22 7.94 -5.88
CA GLY A 29 -13.33 9.10 -6.75
C GLY A 29 -11.99 9.46 -7.43
N PRO A 30 -11.73 10.75 -7.71
CA PRO A 30 -10.50 11.16 -8.38
C PRO A 30 -9.26 10.75 -7.59
N PHE A 31 -8.14 10.61 -8.29
CA PHE A 31 -6.85 10.34 -7.66
C PHE A 31 -6.52 11.44 -6.64
N PRO A 32 -6.10 11.08 -5.41
CA PRO A 32 -5.78 12.06 -4.39
C PRO A 32 -4.50 12.80 -4.74
N ALA A 33 -4.26 13.97 -4.14
CA ALA A 33 -2.97 14.67 -4.25
C ALA A 33 -1.82 13.89 -3.55
N ALA A 34 -2.16 13.08 -2.55
CA ALA A 34 -1.24 12.19 -1.86
C ALA A 34 -1.94 10.91 -1.39
N TRP A 35 -1.21 9.80 -1.44
CA TRP A 35 -1.65 8.50 -0.96
C TRP A 35 -1.38 8.39 0.53
N ARG A 36 -2.45 8.28 1.32
CA ARG A 36 -2.36 7.93 2.74
C ARG A 36 -2.32 6.42 2.88
N THR A 37 -1.16 5.90 3.24
CA THR A 37 -0.95 4.46 3.41
C THR A 37 -1.49 3.97 4.76
N LEU A 38 -1.73 2.66 4.88
CA LEU A 38 -2.20 2.03 6.11
C LEU A 38 -1.22 2.21 7.27
N CYS A 39 0.08 2.26 7.00
CA CYS A 39 1.09 2.54 8.03
C CYS A 39 1.21 4.03 8.40
N GLY A 40 0.40 4.91 7.78
CA GLY A 40 0.37 6.35 8.04
C GLY A 40 1.33 7.19 7.20
N LEU A 41 2.18 6.56 6.38
CA LEU A 41 3.04 7.30 5.44
C LEU A 41 2.19 7.99 4.37
N GLN A 42 2.53 9.23 4.05
CA GLN A 42 1.97 9.96 2.92
C GLN A 42 2.97 9.98 1.76
N ILE A 43 2.53 9.53 0.59
CA ILE A 43 3.33 9.57 -0.64
C ILE A 43 2.60 10.50 -1.62
N PRO A 44 3.18 11.65 -1.99
CA PRO A 44 2.55 12.54 -2.97
C PRO A 44 2.35 11.84 -4.32
N SER A 45 1.21 12.04 -4.96
CA SER A 45 0.84 11.27 -6.16
C SER A 45 1.77 11.51 -7.34
N TYR A 46 2.40 12.69 -7.42
CA TYR A 46 3.36 13.01 -8.49
C TYR A 46 4.70 12.25 -8.36
N VAL A 47 4.95 11.59 -7.23
CA VAL A 47 6.13 10.73 -6.99
C VAL A 47 5.73 9.30 -6.58
N ALA A 48 4.47 8.93 -6.79
CA ALA A 48 3.98 7.61 -6.43
C ALA A 48 3.95 6.69 -7.65
N GLU A 49 4.44 5.46 -7.48
CA GLU A 49 4.07 4.33 -8.32
C GLU A 49 2.93 3.59 -7.65
N VAL A 50 1.87 3.28 -8.41
CA VAL A 50 0.66 2.61 -7.92
C VAL A 50 0.42 1.37 -8.76
N SER A 51 0.15 0.24 -8.10
CA SER A 51 -0.11 -1.04 -8.75
C SER A 51 -1.19 -1.85 -8.01
N GLU A 52 -1.84 -2.76 -8.72
CA GLU A 52 -2.82 -3.67 -8.11
C GLU A 52 -2.16 -4.76 -7.27
N GLN A 53 -0.92 -5.13 -7.60
CA GLN A 53 -0.13 -6.12 -6.87
C GLN A 53 1.13 -5.47 -6.27
N PRO A 54 1.54 -5.87 -5.06
CA PRO A 54 2.75 -5.34 -4.45
C PRO A 54 4.01 -5.82 -5.20
N ALA A 55 4.96 -4.91 -5.42
CA ALA A 55 6.25 -5.22 -6.04
C ALA A 55 7.42 -4.76 -5.15
N GLY A 56 8.46 -5.58 -5.01
CA GLY A 56 9.59 -5.30 -4.11
C GLY A 56 9.27 -5.58 -2.64
N MET A 57 9.99 -4.95 -1.71
CA MET A 57 9.85 -5.23 -0.28
C MET A 57 8.55 -4.64 0.28
N PRO A 58 7.65 -5.45 0.87
CA PRO A 58 6.42 -4.95 1.46
C PRO A 58 6.68 -4.25 2.80
N CYS A 59 5.89 -3.23 3.10
CA CYS A 59 5.86 -2.63 4.43
C CYS A 59 5.10 -3.57 5.38
N VAL A 60 5.82 -4.22 6.30
CA VAL A 60 5.24 -5.14 7.29
C VAL A 60 4.10 -4.49 8.08
N ARG A 61 4.22 -3.20 8.43
CA ARG A 61 3.16 -2.46 9.15
C ARG A 61 1.87 -2.32 8.34
N CYS A 62 1.96 -2.22 7.01
CA CYS A 62 0.78 -2.23 6.15
C CYS A 62 0.17 -3.63 6.09
N MET A 63 1.00 -4.68 5.98
CA MET A 63 0.54 -6.08 5.93
C MET A 63 -0.21 -6.48 7.21
N SER A 64 0.31 -6.13 8.40
CA SER A 64 -0.35 -6.45 9.67
C SER A 64 -1.68 -5.71 9.90
N ARG A 65 -2.01 -4.72 9.07
CA ARG A 65 -3.29 -3.99 9.12
C ARG A 65 -4.32 -4.51 8.12
N LEU A 66 -3.91 -5.39 7.20
CA LEU A 66 -4.89 -6.10 6.39
C LEU A 66 -5.62 -7.10 7.29
N PRO A 67 -6.95 -7.18 7.18
CA PRO A 67 -7.64 -8.34 7.73
C PRO A 67 -7.04 -9.58 7.07
N GLY A 68 -6.63 -10.55 7.88
CA GLY A 68 -6.23 -11.85 7.35
C GLY A 68 -7.39 -12.49 6.57
N PRO A 69 -7.12 -13.44 5.68
CA PRO A 69 -8.19 -14.32 5.24
C PRO A 69 -8.86 -14.88 6.51
N SER A 70 -10.17 -14.72 6.62
CA SER A 70 -10.94 -15.52 7.58
C SER A 70 -10.69 -16.97 7.19
N ASP A 71 -9.90 -17.67 7.99
CA ASP A 71 -9.51 -19.04 7.76
C ASP A 71 -10.63 -19.94 8.28
N PRO A 72 -11.46 -20.54 7.41
CA PRO A 72 -12.59 -21.36 7.85
C PRO A 72 -12.13 -22.71 8.45
N GLU A 73 -10.85 -23.08 8.35
CA GLU A 73 -10.32 -24.33 8.89
C GLU A 73 -9.85 -24.20 10.35
N LEU A 74 -9.48 -22.99 10.81
CA LEU A 74 -9.11 -22.75 12.21
C LEU A 74 -10.30 -22.62 13.18
N GLU A 75 -11.53 -22.55 12.67
CA GLU A 75 -12.77 -22.41 13.44
C GLU A 75 -13.49 -23.76 13.69
N ARG A 76 -12.87 -24.89 13.36
CA ARG A 76 -13.44 -26.26 13.53
C ARG A 76 -12.78 -27.07 14.63
#